data_AF-A0AAU3W5V1-F1
#
_entry.id   AF-A0AAU3W5V1-F1
#
_cell.length_a   1.000
_cell.length_b   1.000
_cell.length_c   1.000
_cell.angle_alpha   90.00
_cell.angle_beta   90.00
_cell.angle_gamma   90.00
#
_symmetry.space_group_name_H-M   'P 1'
#
loop_
_entity.id
_entity.type
_entity.pdbx_description
1 polymer ?
#
loop_
_entity_poly.entity_id
_entity_poly.type
_entity_poly.pdbx_seq_one_letter_code
_entity_poly.pdbx_strand_id
1 'polypeptide(L)'
;MPDINCCQICGEAAPPIEGYCGEIIGYRLVRDPWATVPSFLDGNVHFSCLEGSDKRTEFFDEFTHLVQAGHEEVDSLDGSPPPLTRMGLGMFQIFSGAECHIFQSGIADRWMVVKKSGPWFSLNYSQFQEITKGNLPKSPSDVTRYRLPVDPGNEIAEWSLTDLLATLGVEDRYTAVADLALVDYRFVEYYAPKHLLDYVVRAPLPLPEEARAFLANHAETYVPITFDDEEGP
;
A
#
# COMPACT_ATOMS: atom_id res chain seq x y z
N MET A 1 -16.17 -9.39 -12.52
CA MET A 1 -15.51 -8.67 -11.42
C MET A 1 -14.02 -8.85 -11.63
N PRO A 2 -13.22 -7.77 -11.60
CA PRO A 2 -11.77 -7.88 -11.70
C PRO A 2 -11.23 -8.86 -10.67
N ASP A 3 -10.18 -9.61 -11.00
CA ASP A 3 -9.53 -10.46 -10.00
C ASP A 3 -8.75 -9.56 -9.04
N ILE A 4 -9.12 -9.55 -7.76
CA ILE A 4 -8.46 -8.76 -6.72
C ILE A 4 -6.97 -9.12 -6.59
N ASN A 5 -6.57 -10.31 -7.02
CA ASN A 5 -5.19 -10.79 -7.00
C ASN A 5 -4.35 -10.28 -8.20
N CYS A 6 -4.98 -9.57 -9.13
CA CYS A 6 -4.31 -8.91 -10.25
C CYS A 6 -4.22 -7.41 -10.03
N CYS A 7 -3.24 -6.79 -10.68
CA CYS A 7 -3.12 -5.35 -10.77
C CYS A 7 -4.31 -4.79 -11.53
N GLN A 8 -5.03 -3.83 -10.95
CA GLN A 8 -6.19 -3.20 -11.58
C GLN A 8 -5.83 -2.32 -12.80
N ILE A 9 -4.54 -2.08 -13.04
CA ILE A 9 -4.05 -1.28 -14.18
C ILE A 9 -3.62 -2.16 -15.35
N CYS A 10 -2.73 -3.15 -15.12
CA CYS A 10 -2.19 -4.00 -16.19
C CYS A 10 -2.89 -5.37 -16.33
N GLY A 11 -3.68 -5.79 -15.34
CA GLY A 11 -4.34 -7.10 -15.33
C GLY A 11 -3.44 -8.29 -14.98
N GLU A 12 -2.13 -8.07 -14.79
CA GLU A 12 -1.16 -9.10 -14.41
C GLU A 12 -1.23 -9.42 -12.90
N ALA A 13 -0.70 -10.57 -12.49
CA ALA A 13 -0.66 -10.99 -11.09
C ALA A 13 0.05 -9.95 -10.21
N ALA A 14 -0.55 -9.59 -9.07
CA ALA A 14 -0.04 -8.56 -8.17
C ALA A 14 0.03 -9.06 -6.72
N PRO A 15 0.99 -9.95 -6.38
CA PRO A 15 1.21 -10.36 -4.99
C PRO A 15 1.52 -9.13 -4.11
N PRO A 16 0.83 -8.94 -2.97
CA PRO A 16 1.09 -7.79 -2.12
C PRO A 16 2.52 -7.80 -1.57
N ILE A 17 3.27 -6.74 -1.86
CA ILE A 17 4.60 -6.48 -1.32
C ILE A 17 4.66 -4.99 -1.03
N GLU A 18 4.48 -4.63 0.24
CA GLU A 18 4.45 -3.23 0.63
C GLU A 18 5.75 -2.52 0.22
N GLY A 19 5.62 -1.34 -0.37
CA GLY A 19 6.72 -0.62 -1.02
C GLY A 19 6.73 -0.75 -2.55
N TYR A 20 6.08 -1.78 -3.10
CA TYR A 20 6.07 -2.05 -4.55
C TYR A 20 4.67 -2.39 -5.10
N CYS A 21 3.77 -2.89 -4.26
CA CYS A 21 2.37 -3.16 -4.57
C CYS A 21 1.50 -2.79 -3.36
N GLY A 22 0.33 -2.22 -3.62
CA GLY A 22 -0.63 -1.84 -2.59
C GLY A 22 -2.05 -2.25 -2.94
N GLU A 23 -2.85 -2.55 -1.92
CA GLU A 23 -4.27 -2.87 -2.05
C GLU A 23 -5.14 -1.66 -1.73
N ILE A 24 -6.14 -1.41 -2.55
CA ILE A 24 -7.25 -0.51 -2.26
C ILE A 24 -8.47 -1.35 -1.97
N ILE A 25 -8.96 -1.28 -0.74
CA ILE A 25 -10.12 -2.09 -0.33
C ILE A 25 -11.40 -1.39 -0.81
N GLY A 26 -12.29 -2.09 -1.51
CA GLY A 26 -13.44 -1.50 -2.20
C GLY A 26 -14.37 -0.63 -1.33
N TYR A 27 -14.51 -0.91 -0.03
CA TYR A 27 -15.31 -0.06 0.88
C TYR A 27 -14.71 1.34 1.11
N ARG A 28 -13.47 1.58 0.65
CA ARG A 28 -12.84 2.91 0.64
C ARG A 28 -13.38 3.79 -0.48
N LEU A 29 -14.14 3.25 -1.43
CA LEU A 29 -14.82 4.01 -2.49
C LEU A 29 -13.89 5.00 -3.22
N VAL A 30 -12.66 4.59 -3.50
CA VAL A 30 -11.74 5.34 -4.38
C VAL A 30 -12.20 5.17 -5.81
N ARG A 31 -12.45 6.26 -6.53
CA ARG A 31 -12.82 6.16 -7.96
C ARG A 31 -11.70 5.49 -8.76
N ASP A 32 -12.08 4.59 -9.66
CA ASP A 32 -11.16 3.91 -10.57
C ASP A 32 -11.03 4.71 -11.88
N PRO A 33 -9.89 5.41 -12.11
CA PRO A 33 -9.70 6.21 -13.32
C PRO A 33 -9.33 5.36 -14.55
N TRP A 34 -9.08 4.06 -14.38
CA TRP A 34 -8.71 3.13 -15.45
C TRP A 34 -9.89 2.32 -15.97
N ALA A 35 -10.98 2.27 -15.22
CA ALA A 35 -12.17 1.54 -15.60
C ALA A 35 -12.86 2.13 -16.84
N THR A 36 -13.39 1.24 -17.70
CA THR A 36 -14.11 1.61 -18.92
C THR A 36 -15.53 2.15 -18.63
N VAL A 37 -16.04 1.87 -17.45
CA VAL A 37 -17.30 2.37 -16.90
C VAL A 37 -17.01 2.92 -15.50
N PRO A 38 -17.75 3.93 -15.01
CA PRO A 38 -17.57 4.42 -13.65
C PRO A 38 -17.62 3.27 -12.63
N SER A 39 -16.50 3.02 -11.94
CA SER A 39 -16.39 2.05 -10.85
C SER A 39 -15.52 2.59 -9.71
N PHE A 40 -15.63 1.94 -8.56
CA PHE A 40 -14.66 2.12 -7.49
C PHE A 40 -13.57 1.05 -7.61
N LEU A 41 -12.36 1.44 -7.25
CA LEU A 41 -11.19 0.59 -7.24
C LEU A 41 -11.28 -0.40 -6.08
N ASP A 42 -11.10 -1.68 -6.38
CA ASP A 42 -11.10 -2.77 -5.40
C ASP A 42 -10.05 -3.82 -5.80
N GLY A 43 -8.91 -3.83 -5.11
CA GLY A 43 -7.83 -4.78 -5.34
C GLY A 43 -6.44 -4.16 -5.41
N ASN A 44 -5.49 -4.96 -5.92
CA ASN A 44 -4.07 -4.63 -5.93
C ASN A 44 -3.67 -3.72 -7.09
N VAL A 45 -2.64 -2.92 -6.89
CA VAL A 45 -1.97 -2.12 -7.94
C VAL A 45 -0.46 -2.18 -7.79
N HIS A 46 0.24 -2.47 -8.88
CA HIS A 46 1.69 -2.29 -8.94
C HIS A 46 2.02 -0.80 -8.88
N PHE A 47 2.96 -0.43 -8.03
CA PHE A 47 3.40 0.95 -7.91
C PHE A 47 4.10 1.43 -9.19
N SER A 48 4.84 0.56 -9.88
CA SER A 48 5.41 0.86 -11.20
C SER A 48 4.34 1.17 -12.26
N CYS A 49 3.19 0.47 -12.25
CA CYS A 49 2.05 0.79 -13.12
C CYS A 49 1.43 2.14 -12.77
N LEU A 50 1.31 2.48 -11.47
CA LEU A 50 0.83 3.80 -11.05
C LEU A 50 1.74 4.92 -11.57
N GLU A 51 3.05 4.77 -11.41
CA GLU A 51 4.02 5.79 -11.82
C GLU A 51 4.02 6.02 -13.34
N GLY A 52 3.90 4.93 -14.11
CA GLY A 52 3.82 4.95 -15.57
C GLY A 52 2.46 5.38 -16.15
N SER A 53 1.43 5.52 -15.31
CA SER A 53 0.06 5.80 -15.76
C SER A 53 -0.16 7.28 -16.11
N ASP A 54 -0.84 7.54 -17.22
CA ASP A 54 -1.33 8.88 -17.57
C ASP A 54 -2.43 9.39 -16.63
N LYS A 55 -3.03 8.49 -15.85
CA LYS A 55 -4.07 8.77 -14.86
C LYS A 55 -3.53 9.04 -13.46
N ARG A 56 -2.20 9.06 -13.27
CA ARG A 56 -1.58 9.18 -11.94
C ARG A 56 -2.01 10.42 -11.16
N THR A 57 -2.22 11.56 -11.82
CA THR A 57 -2.66 12.80 -11.15
C THR A 57 -4.10 12.67 -10.65
N GLU A 58 -5.00 12.12 -11.48
CA GLU A 58 -6.40 11.86 -11.12
C GLU A 58 -6.49 10.90 -9.92
N PHE A 59 -5.69 9.83 -9.95
CA PHE A 59 -5.59 8.90 -8.83
C PHE A 59 -5.00 9.56 -7.57
N PHE A 60 -3.94 10.35 -7.71
CA PHE A 60 -3.29 11.03 -6.59
C PHE A 60 -4.26 11.97 -5.87
N ASP A 61 -5.02 12.77 -6.62
CA ASP A 61 -6.00 13.70 -6.05
C ASP A 61 -7.12 12.94 -5.31
N GLU A 62 -7.68 11.90 -5.92
CA GLU A 62 -8.72 11.06 -5.30
C GLU A 62 -8.20 10.32 -4.05
N PHE A 63 -7.00 9.75 -4.13
CA PHE A 63 -6.40 8.99 -3.03
C PHE A 63 -6.02 9.91 -1.85
N THR A 64 -5.40 11.07 -2.11
CA THR A 64 -5.10 12.03 -1.04
C THR A 64 -6.38 12.60 -0.40
N HIS A 65 -7.44 12.81 -1.20
CA HIS A 65 -8.74 13.15 -0.65
C HIS A 65 -9.29 12.07 0.27
N LEU A 66 -9.19 10.78 -0.09
CA LEU A 66 -9.54 9.66 0.80
C LEU A 66 -8.73 9.69 2.11
N VAL A 67 -7.42 9.90 2.01
CA VAL A 67 -6.51 9.92 3.18
C VAL A 67 -6.93 11.00 4.17
N GLN A 68 -7.34 12.16 3.67
CA GLN A 68 -7.79 13.29 4.49
C GLN A 68 -9.23 13.16 4.97
N ALA A 69 -10.09 12.53 4.18
CA ALA A 69 -11.50 12.36 4.50
C ALA A 69 -11.68 11.55 5.80
N GLY A 70 -12.65 11.93 6.61
CA GLY A 70 -13.10 11.13 7.75
C GLY A 70 -14.23 10.20 7.33
N HIS A 71 -15.42 10.42 7.88
CA HIS A 71 -16.67 9.83 7.39
C HIS A 71 -17.34 10.86 6.49
N GLU A 72 -17.64 10.50 5.25
CA GLU A 72 -18.36 11.38 4.32
C GLU A 72 -19.28 10.61 3.36
N GLU A 73 -20.20 11.33 2.74
CA GLU A 73 -21.06 10.83 1.67
C GLU A 73 -20.43 11.12 0.31
N VAL A 74 -20.42 10.13 -0.58
CA VAL A 74 -19.99 10.26 -1.97
C VAL A 74 -21.13 9.86 -2.91
N ASP A 75 -21.27 10.57 -4.02
CA ASP A 75 -22.30 10.26 -5.01
C ASP A 75 -22.14 8.84 -5.56
N SER A 76 -23.27 8.15 -5.74
CA SER A 76 -23.31 6.88 -6.47
C SER A 76 -22.82 7.09 -7.91
N LEU A 77 -22.05 6.14 -8.42
CA LEU A 77 -21.43 6.22 -9.75
C LEU A 77 -22.44 6.20 -10.90
N ASP A 78 -23.64 5.69 -10.65
CA ASP A 78 -24.78 5.68 -11.58
C ASP A 78 -25.77 6.84 -11.34
N GLY A 79 -25.46 7.73 -10.39
CA GLY A 79 -26.32 8.85 -10.00
C GLY A 79 -27.57 8.46 -9.22
N SER A 80 -27.71 7.20 -8.80
CA SER A 80 -28.86 6.75 -8.04
C SER A 80 -28.77 7.16 -6.55
N PRO A 81 -29.85 7.69 -5.96
CA PRO A 81 -29.90 7.88 -4.50
C PRO A 81 -30.18 6.54 -3.78
N PRO A 82 -29.78 6.39 -2.50
CA PRO A 82 -29.02 7.34 -1.68
C PRO A 82 -27.52 7.38 -2.03
N PRO A 83 -26.77 8.42 -1.58
CA PRO A 83 -25.32 8.43 -1.71
C PRO A 83 -24.68 7.28 -0.92
N LEU A 84 -23.42 6.99 -1.23
CA LEU A 84 -22.64 5.96 -0.57
C LEU A 84 -21.80 6.56 0.55
N THR A 85 -21.59 5.80 1.61
CA THR A 85 -20.74 6.23 2.73
C THR A 85 -19.30 5.80 2.50
N ARG A 86 -18.40 6.78 2.39
CA ARG A 86 -16.95 6.55 2.31
C ARG A 86 -16.32 6.65 3.70
N MET A 87 -15.55 5.62 4.05
CA MET A 87 -14.70 5.60 5.23
C MET A 87 -13.28 6.00 4.83
N GLY A 88 -12.91 7.26 5.01
CA GLY A 88 -11.55 7.74 4.82
C GLY A 88 -10.63 7.41 6.00
N LEU A 89 -9.45 8.03 6.04
CA LEU A 89 -8.44 7.78 7.09
C LEU A 89 -8.34 8.89 8.14
N GLY A 90 -8.95 10.05 7.90
CA GLY A 90 -8.97 11.18 8.82
C GLY A 90 -7.59 11.72 9.16
N MET A 91 -6.64 11.63 8.23
CA MET A 91 -5.25 12.07 8.45
C MET A 91 -5.06 13.51 7.96
N PHE A 92 -4.23 14.28 8.65
CA PHE A 92 -3.93 15.67 8.28
C PHE A 92 -2.59 15.77 7.59
N GLN A 93 -2.51 16.63 6.57
CA GLN A 93 -1.26 16.85 5.83
C GLN A 93 -0.29 17.69 6.69
N ILE A 94 0.90 17.14 6.93
CA ILE A 94 1.98 17.82 7.67
C ILE A 94 3.12 18.30 6.76
N PHE A 95 3.19 17.77 5.53
CA PHE A 95 4.20 18.15 4.55
C PHE A 95 3.64 18.08 3.13
N SER A 96 4.04 19.04 2.30
CA SER A 96 3.76 19.09 0.86
C SER A 96 5.05 19.45 0.13
N GLY A 97 5.68 18.46 -0.47
CA GLY A 97 6.94 18.61 -1.19
C GLY A 97 6.78 18.56 -2.71
N ALA A 98 7.91 18.49 -3.40
CA ALA A 98 7.96 18.38 -4.85
C ALA A 98 7.59 16.97 -5.34
N GLU A 99 7.93 15.94 -4.57
CA GLU A 99 7.74 14.53 -4.93
C GLU A 99 6.57 13.87 -4.19
N CYS A 100 6.20 14.35 -3.01
CA CYS A 100 5.21 13.71 -2.16
C CYS A 100 4.43 14.64 -1.22
N HIS A 101 3.40 14.06 -0.59
CA HIS A 101 2.71 14.61 0.57
C HIS A 101 2.86 13.64 1.74
N ILE A 102 2.94 14.19 2.96
CA ILE A 102 2.95 13.39 4.19
C ILE A 102 1.74 13.76 5.00
N PHE A 103 1.00 12.73 5.40
CA PHE A 103 -0.16 12.82 6.27
C PHE A 103 0.14 12.13 7.60
N GLN A 104 -0.42 12.65 8.68
CA GLN A 104 -0.30 12.09 10.02
C GLN A 104 -1.69 11.85 10.61
N SER A 105 -1.84 10.76 11.35
CA SER A 105 -3.06 10.51 12.12
C SER A 105 -3.08 11.34 13.41
N GLY A 106 -4.25 11.86 13.78
CA GLY A 106 -4.43 12.58 15.05
C GLY A 106 -4.69 11.70 16.25
N ILE A 107 -4.88 10.40 16.04
CA ILE A 107 -5.34 9.44 17.06
C ILE A 107 -4.44 8.21 17.17
N ALA A 108 -3.43 8.07 16.31
CA ALA A 108 -2.47 6.97 16.34
C ALA A 108 -1.10 7.41 15.80
N ASP A 109 -0.04 6.73 16.23
CA ASP A 109 1.33 6.95 15.73
C ASP A 109 1.48 6.35 14.33
N ARG A 110 0.83 6.99 13.37
CA ARG A 110 0.75 6.57 11.98
C ARG A 110 0.95 7.75 11.03
N TRP A 111 1.73 7.50 10.00
CA TRP A 111 1.96 8.42 8.90
C TRP A 111 1.68 7.73 7.57
N MET A 112 1.34 8.53 6.58
CA MET A 112 1.21 8.09 5.20
C MET A 112 2.00 9.03 4.30
N VAL A 113 2.95 8.48 3.55
CA VAL A 113 3.69 9.20 2.52
C VAL A 113 3.07 8.85 1.18
N VAL A 114 2.54 9.84 0.46
CA VAL A 114 1.92 9.64 -0.86
C VAL A 114 2.76 10.36 -1.90
N LYS A 115 3.39 9.63 -2.82
CA LYS A 115 4.13 10.21 -3.95
C LYS A 115 3.14 10.83 -4.93
N LYS A 116 3.49 11.99 -5.49
CA LYS A 116 2.75 12.63 -6.59
C LYS A 116 2.73 11.77 -7.87
N SER A 117 3.61 10.78 -7.96
CA SER A 117 3.58 9.76 -9.01
C SER A 117 2.54 8.66 -8.78
N GLY A 118 1.85 8.63 -7.63
CA GLY A 118 0.78 7.67 -7.30
C GLY A 118 1.07 6.77 -6.09
N PRO A 119 2.25 6.12 -5.97
CA PRO A 119 2.54 5.19 -4.88
C PRO A 119 2.40 5.79 -3.48
N TRP A 120 2.05 4.96 -2.50
CA TRP A 120 1.92 5.36 -1.10
C TRP A 120 2.62 4.38 -0.15
N PHE A 121 3.01 4.88 1.02
CA PHE A 121 3.70 4.11 2.05
C PHE A 121 3.10 4.44 3.41
N SER A 122 2.69 3.40 4.14
CA SER A 122 2.21 3.54 5.51
C SER A 122 3.40 3.37 6.46
N LEU A 123 3.48 4.24 7.46
CA LEU A 123 4.51 4.16 8.49
C LEU A 123 3.83 4.08 9.85
N ASN A 124 4.23 3.12 10.66
CA ASN A 124 3.96 3.09 12.09
C ASN A 124 5.11 3.72 12.88
N TYR A 125 4.96 3.79 14.21
CA TYR A 125 5.96 4.37 15.08
C TYR A 125 7.34 3.71 14.98
N SER A 126 7.45 2.38 14.85
CA SER A 126 8.75 1.71 14.78
C SER A 126 9.48 2.02 13.47
N GLN A 127 8.76 2.12 12.36
CA GLN A 127 9.32 2.55 11.08
C GLN A 127 9.73 4.02 11.10
N PHE A 128 8.93 4.88 11.75
CA PHE A 128 9.28 6.27 12.00
C PHE A 128 10.61 6.37 12.78
N GLN A 129 10.78 5.58 13.85
CA GLN A 129 12.03 5.51 14.62
C GLN A 129 13.24 5.00 13.83
N GLU A 130 13.06 4.19 12.78
CA GLU A 130 14.18 3.82 11.93
C GLU A 130 14.67 5.01 11.08
N ILE A 131 13.75 5.84 10.59
CA ILE A 131 14.10 7.07 9.85
C ILE A 131 14.91 8.02 10.73
N THR A 132 14.55 8.17 12.02
CA THR A 132 15.27 9.06 12.94
C THR A 132 16.71 8.62 13.22
N LYS A 133 16.98 7.32 13.09
CA LYS A 133 18.34 6.76 13.20
C LYS A 133 19.12 6.85 11.88
N GLY A 134 18.53 7.40 10.82
CA GLY A 134 19.11 7.43 9.48
C GLY A 134 19.00 6.11 8.72
N ASN A 135 18.19 5.16 9.20
CA ASN A 135 17.98 3.87 8.54
C ASN A 135 16.83 3.95 7.53
N LEU A 136 16.85 3.05 6.56
CA LEU A 136 15.74 2.86 5.64
C LEU A 136 14.66 2.00 6.34
N PRO A 137 13.43 2.52 6.56
CA PRO A 137 12.38 1.71 7.15
C PRO A 137 12.02 0.56 6.23
N LYS A 138 11.69 -0.57 6.83
CA LYS A 138 11.15 -1.74 6.13
C LYS A 138 9.66 -1.90 6.46
N SER A 139 8.90 -2.51 5.56
CA SER A 139 7.51 -2.93 5.79
C SER A 139 7.40 -3.80 7.07
N PRO A 140 6.21 -3.92 7.68
CA PRO A 140 6.01 -4.83 8.81
C PRO A 140 6.19 -6.28 8.36
N SER A 141 6.42 -7.16 9.33
CA SER A 141 6.68 -8.58 9.11
C SER A 141 5.40 -9.40 9.32
N ASP A 142 4.32 -9.01 8.68
CA ASP A 142 3.01 -9.66 8.81
C ASP A 142 2.84 -10.79 7.78
N VAL A 143 1.97 -11.76 8.11
CA VAL A 143 1.62 -12.82 7.16
C VAL A 143 0.68 -12.25 6.10
N THR A 144 1.13 -12.29 4.86
CA THR A 144 0.34 -11.97 3.67
C THR A 144 -0.22 -13.25 3.08
N ARG A 145 -1.50 -13.23 2.69
CA ARG A 145 -2.15 -14.30 1.95
C ARG A 145 -2.40 -13.85 0.51
N TYR A 146 -2.00 -14.69 -0.44
CA TYR A 146 -2.20 -14.43 -1.87
C TYR A 146 -2.72 -15.67 -2.59
N ARG A 147 -3.67 -15.49 -3.51
CA ARG A 147 -4.15 -16.60 -4.35
C ARG A 147 -3.37 -16.65 -5.65
N LEU A 148 -2.62 -17.73 -5.85
CA LEU A 148 -1.88 -17.96 -7.08
C LEU A 148 -2.83 -18.30 -8.24
N PRO A 149 -2.53 -17.83 -9.47
CA PRO A 149 -3.33 -18.12 -10.65
C PRO A 149 -3.24 -19.59 -11.09
N VAL A 150 -2.15 -20.28 -10.73
CA VAL A 150 -1.88 -21.68 -11.04
C VAL A 150 -1.33 -22.39 -9.80
N ASP A 151 -1.53 -23.72 -9.73
CA ASP A 151 -0.92 -24.56 -8.69
C ASP A 151 0.58 -24.75 -9.00
N PRO A 152 1.49 -24.24 -8.16
CA PRO A 152 2.93 -24.42 -8.32
C PRO A 152 3.42 -25.81 -7.88
N GLY A 153 2.54 -26.63 -7.31
CA GLY A 153 2.91 -27.93 -6.77
C GLY A 153 3.73 -27.83 -5.47
N ASN A 154 4.48 -28.89 -5.16
CA ASN A 154 5.15 -29.04 -3.86
C ASN A 154 6.41 -28.18 -3.70
N GLU A 155 6.95 -27.62 -4.78
CA GLU A 155 8.24 -26.91 -4.77
C GLU A 155 8.12 -25.47 -4.28
N ILE A 156 6.90 -24.94 -4.10
CA ILE A 156 6.68 -23.55 -3.66
C ILE A 156 7.32 -23.22 -2.31
N ALA A 157 7.51 -24.21 -1.43
CA ALA A 157 8.17 -24.01 -0.14
C ALA A 157 9.65 -23.63 -0.28
N GLU A 158 10.26 -23.92 -1.43
CA GLU A 158 11.68 -23.66 -1.73
C GLU A 158 11.87 -22.39 -2.58
N TRP A 159 10.79 -21.80 -3.08
CA TRP A 159 10.86 -20.63 -3.94
C TRP A 159 11.40 -19.42 -3.18
N SER A 160 12.37 -18.73 -3.79
CA SER A 160 12.70 -17.37 -3.40
C SER A 160 11.61 -16.39 -3.86
N LEU A 161 11.68 -15.14 -3.39
CA LEU A 161 10.79 -14.09 -3.89
C LEU A 161 10.94 -13.91 -5.42
N THR A 162 12.17 -13.96 -5.92
CA THR A 162 12.43 -13.86 -7.36
C THR A 162 11.80 -15.02 -8.12
N ASP A 163 11.89 -16.25 -7.63
CA ASP A 163 11.25 -17.41 -8.29
C ASP A 163 9.72 -17.26 -8.33
N LEU A 164 9.13 -16.76 -7.24
CA LEU A 164 7.70 -16.45 -7.17
C LEU A 164 7.30 -15.39 -8.22
N LEU A 165 8.00 -14.25 -8.25
CA LEU A 165 7.68 -13.15 -9.17
C LEU A 165 7.93 -13.52 -10.63
N ALA A 166 9.00 -14.27 -10.92
CA ALA A 166 9.32 -14.77 -12.24
C ALA A 166 8.27 -15.76 -12.73
N THR A 167 7.81 -16.68 -11.86
CA THR A 167 6.75 -17.63 -12.21
C THR A 167 5.41 -16.94 -12.46
N LEU A 168 5.13 -15.84 -11.76
CA LEU A 168 3.98 -14.98 -11.99
C LEU A 168 4.14 -14.08 -13.22
N GLY A 169 5.35 -13.99 -13.80
CA GLY A 169 5.65 -13.16 -14.97
C GLY A 169 5.64 -11.66 -14.69
N VAL A 170 5.89 -11.23 -13.44
CA VAL A 170 5.77 -9.83 -13.01
C VAL A 170 7.03 -9.28 -12.34
N GLU A 171 8.17 -9.93 -12.51
CA GLU A 171 9.44 -9.50 -11.92
C GLU A 171 9.78 -8.03 -12.26
N ASP A 172 9.53 -7.61 -13.50
CA ASP A 172 9.77 -6.24 -13.98
C ASP A 172 8.90 -5.18 -13.29
N ARG A 173 7.85 -5.59 -12.57
CA ARG A 173 6.92 -4.68 -11.88
C ARG A 173 7.38 -4.30 -10.47
N TYR A 174 8.21 -5.14 -9.83
CA TYR A 174 8.47 -5.04 -8.39
C TYR A 174 9.79 -4.38 -8.01
N THR A 175 10.71 -4.16 -8.96
CA THR A 175 11.96 -3.35 -8.89
C THR A 175 13.08 -4.07 -9.65
N ALA A 176 14.25 -3.46 -9.77
CA ALA A 176 15.44 -4.13 -10.29
C ALA A 176 15.89 -5.27 -9.34
N VAL A 177 16.40 -6.37 -9.91
CA VAL A 177 16.84 -7.58 -9.18
C VAL A 177 17.75 -7.28 -7.96
N ALA A 178 18.58 -6.25 -8.04
CA ALA A 178 19.48 -5.86 -6.95
C ALA A 178 18.73 -5.39 -5.69
N ASP A 179 17.57 -4.75 -5.84
CA ASP A 179 16.76 -4.28 -4.71
C ASP A 179 15.90 -5.40 -4.13
N LEU A 180 15.52 -6.41 -4.93
CA LEU A 180 14.84 -7.61 -4.44
C LEU A 180 15.72 -8.39 -3.46
N ALA A 181 17.04 -8.32 -3.59
CA ALA A 181 17.97 -8.95 -2.63
C ALA A 181 17.91 -8.34 -1.22
N LEU A 182 17.32 -7.14 -1.06
CA LEU A 182 17.14 -6.48 0.23
C LEU A 182 15.82 -6.85 0.91
N VAL A 183 14.96 -7.60 0.21
CA VAL A 183 13.64 -8.03 0.68
C VAL A 183 13.76 -9.34 1.43
N ASP A 184 13.35 -9.35 2.71
CA ASP A 184 13.33 -10.58 3.50
C ASP A 184 12.01 -11.32 3.20
N TYR A 185 12.08 -12.38 2.40
CA TYR A 185 10.95 -13.23 2.06
C TYR A 185 11.00 -14.57 2.81
N ARG A 186 9.86 -15.03 3.30
CA ARG A 186 9.73 -16.34 3.93
C ARG A 186 8.38 -16.97 3.61
N PHE A 187 8.42 -18.17 3.04
CA PHE A 187 7.28 -19.06 2.92
C PHE A 187 6.69 -19.41 4.30
N VAL A 188 5.36 -19.43 4.42
CA VAL A 188 4.67 -19.88 5.64
C VAL A 188 3.90 -21.17 5.37
N GLU A 189 2.93 -21.14 4.45
CA GLU A 189 2.07 -22.27 4.13
C GLU A 189 1.52 -22.16 2.71
N TYR A 190 1.20 -23.30 2.09
CA TYR A 190 0.49 -23.34 0.83
C TYR A 190 -0.69 -24.31 0.89
N TYR A 191 -1.89 -23.80 0.58
CA TYR A 191 -3.12 -24.59 0.50
C TYR A 191 -3.53 -24.81 -0.96
N ALA A 192 -3.05 -25.92 -1.52
CA ALA A 192 -3.24 -26.31 -2.92
C ALA A 192 -4.70 -26.27 -3.41
N PRO A 193 -5.73 -26.74 -2.67
CA PRO A 193 -7.10 -26.75 -3.20
C PRO A 193 -7.68 -25.37 -3.56
N LYS A 194 -7.12 -24.27 -3.03
CA LYS A 194 -7.52 -22.90 -3.38
C LYS A 194 -6.36 -22.06 -3.92
N HIS A 195 -5.21 -22.69 -4.17
CA HIS A 195 -3.95 -22.04 -4.51
C HIS A 195 -3.57 -20.88 -3.59
N LEU A 196 -3.82 -21.01 -2.27
CA LEU A 196 -3.53 -19.93 -1.32
C LEU A 196 -2.12 -20.08 -0.77
N LEU A 197 -1.27 -19.10 -1.05
CA LEU A 197 0.06 -18.95 -0.49
C LEU A 197 0.02 -17.96 0.67
N ASP A 198 0.48 -18.41 1.84
CA ASP A 198 0.80 -17.55 2.96
C ASP A 198 2.32 -17.36 3.02
N TYR A 199 2.75 -16.11 3.10
CA TYR A 199 4.16 -15.73 3.16
C TYR A 199 4.35 -14.49 4.03
N VAL A 200 5.58 -14.26 4.46
CA VAL A 200 6.01 -13.01 5.08
C VAL A 200 6.97 -12.31 4.13
N VAL A 201 6.78 -11.02 3.93
CA VAL A 201 7.67 -10.20 3.12
C VAL A 201 8.01 -8.91 3.86
N ARG A 202 9.31 -8.65 4.01
CA ARG A 202 9.83 -7.45 4.64
C ARG A 202 10.68 -6.68 3.65
N ALA A 203 10.08 -5.71 2.97
CA ALA A 203 10.70 -4.93 1.91
C ALA A 203 11.16 -3.56 2.45
N PRO A 204 12.29 -3.00 1.97
CA PRO A 204 12.61 -1.60 2.19
C PRO A 204 11.53 -0.70 1.57
N LEU A 205 11.13 0.36 2.28
CA LEU A 205 10.15 1.32 1.77
C LEU A 205 10.88 2.42 0.98
N PRO A 206 10.67 2.56 -0.35
CA PRO A 206 11.37 3.53 -1.18
C PRO A 206 10.81 4.96 -1.01
N LEU A 207 10.96 5.50 0.20
CA LEU A 207 10.54 6.84 0.55
C LEU A 207 11.35 7.90 -0.23
N PRO A 208 10.70 8.94 -0.80
CA PRO A 208 11.40 10.09 -1.36
C PRO A 208 12.38 10.73 -0.37
N GLU A 209 13.48 11.28 -0.87
CA GLU A 209 14.50 11.89 -0.02
C GLU A 209 13.94 13.03 0.82
N GLU A 210 13.10 13.89 0.22
CA GLU A 210 12.41 14.98 0.92
C GLU A 210 11.53 14.47 2.07
N ALA A 211 10.92 13.29 1.91
CA ALA A 211 10.07 12.71 2.94
C ALA A 211 10.89 12.23 4.13
N ARG A 212 12.02 11.56 3.87
CA ARG A 212 12.94 11.11 4.92
C ARG A 212 13.54 12.29 5.67
N ALA A 213 13.98 13.33 4.96
CA ALA A 213 14.52 14.53 5.55
C ALA A 213 13.50 15.24 6.45
N PHE A 214 12.26 15.41 5.95
CA PHE A 214 11.18 16.00 6.74
C PHE A 214 10.87 15.16 7.98
N LEU A 215 10.67 13.85 7.85
CA LEU A 215 10.31 12.96 8.96
C LEU A 215 11.41 12.89 10.02
N ALA A 216 12.68 12.87 9.62
CA ALA A 216 13.81 12.90 10.54
C ALA A 216 13.81 14.19 11.38
N ASN A 217 13.55 15.35 10.75
CA ASN A 217 13.44 16.63 11.46
C ASN A 217 12.17 16.71 12.33
N HIS A 218 11.03 16.22 11.82
CA HIS A 218 9.75 16.19 12.53
C HIS A 218 9.85 15.44 13.86
N ALA A 219 10.65 14.37 13.88
CA ALA A 219 10.87 13.53 15.06
C ALA A 219 11.46 14.27 16.27
N GLU A 220 12.18 15.37 16.06
CA GLU A 220 12.74 16.16 17.17
C GLU A 220 11.67 16.80 18.05
N THR A 221 10.48 17.04 17.48
CA THR A 221 9.37 17.72 18.15
C THR A 221 8.15 16.83 18.36
N TYR A 222 8.16 15.62 17.79
CA TYR A 222 7.02 14.72 17.84
C TYR A 222 6.87 14.07 19.22
N VAL A 223 5.65 14.10 19.75
CA VAL A 223 5.27 13.41 20.98
C VAL A 223 4.37 12.22 20.59
N PRO A 224 4.79 10.97 20.89
CA PRO A 224 3.97 9.80 20.64
C PRO A 224 2.63 9.87 21.36
N ILE A 225 1.58 9.34 20.72
CA ILE A 225 0.24 9.29 21.28
C ILE A 225 0.20 8.22 22.37
N THR A 226 -0.05 8.67 23.60
CA THR A 226 -0.32 7.79 24.73
C THR A 226 -1.83 7.67 24.92
N PHE A 227 -2.33 6.45 25.02
CA PHE A 227 -3.66 6.23 25.58
C PHE A 227 -3.47 6.21 27.09
N ASP A 228 -4.05 7.18 27.80
CA ASP A 228 -4.23 7.02 29.24
C ASP A 228 -5.12 5.79 29.40
N ASP A 229 -4.61 4.75 30.06
CA ASP A 229 -5.43 3.63 30.49
C ASP A 229 -6.53 4.25 31.35
N GLU A 230 -7.76 4.31 30.84
CA GLU A 230 -8.92 4.64 31.67
C GLU A 230 -8.91 3.63 32.82
N GLU A 231 -8.50 4.10 34.01
CA GLU A 231 -8.76 3.42 35.27
C GLU A 231 -10.27 3.24 35.34
N GLY A 232 -10.72 2.05 34.92
CA GLY A 232 -12.13 1.68 34.97
C GLY A 232 -12.66 1.81 36.40
N PRO A 233 -13.89 2.30 36.58
CA PRO A 233 -14.54 2.35 37.89
C PRO A 233 -14.76 0.97 38.51
#